data_AF-A0A4R2IYX9-F1
#
_entry.id   AF-A0A4R2IYX9-F1
#
_cell.length_a   1.000
_cell.length_b   1.000
_cell.length_c   1.000
_cell.angle_alpha   90.00
_cell.angle_beta   90.00
_cell.angle_gamma   90.00
#
_symmetry.space_group_name_H-M   'P 1'
#
loop_
_entity.id
_entity.type
_entity.pdbx_description
1 polymer ?
#
loop_
_entity_poly.entity_id
_entity_poly.type
_entity_poly.pdbx_seq_one_letter_code
_entity_poly.pdbx_strand_id
1 'polypeptide(L)'
;MFVYGVSFTDVHRVVRDVSDALYDGNITVRTGEDRTNSAGPRATFTLRAHDTTGPGAKGSSSAFDKGTGPKGRRRTISACWHTHYDVLAELFARFPAARVVTKIATYTAPTFRDRALETSYLNVGSELFPATAPDCCECDHADYVDDFDSAPTGDAMRPNTDVAYFLHELDRVLAEQ
;
A
#
# COMPACT_ATOMS: atom_id res chain seq x y z
N MET A 1 7.33 0.31 5.28
CA MET A 1 6.08 0.51 6.05
C MET A 1 6.39 0.27 7.51
N PHE A 2 5.79 1.04 8.41
CA PHE A 2 5.85 0.80 9.86
C PHE A 2 4.46 0.43 10.36
N VAL A 3 4.38 -0.55 11.24
CA VAL A 3 3.15 -0.92 11.94
C VAL A 3 3.40 -0.87 13.43
N TYR A 4 2.59 -0.11 14.14
CA TYR A 4 2.63 0.05 15.58
C TYR A 4 1.50 -0.77 16.21
N GLY A 5 1.78 -1.36 17.37
CA GLY A 5 0.81 -2.18 18.11
C GLY A 5 0.67 -3.62 17.58
N VAL A 6 1.48 -4.03 16.61
CA VAL A 6 1.47 -5.37 16.02
C VAL A 6 2.91 -5.89 15.89
N SER A 7 3.15 -7.14 16.29
CA SER A 7 4.46 -7.77 16.15
C SER A 7 4.75 -8.13 14.68
N PHE A 8 6.02 -8.26 14.33
CA PHE A 8 6.45 -8.71 13.01
C PHE A 8 5.96 -10.13 12.72
N THR A 9 5.88 -10.98 13.75
CA THR A 9 5.33 -12.34 13.63
C THR A 9 3.86 -12.31 13.23
N ASP A 10 3.06 -11.45 13.84
CA ASP A 10 1.64 -11.30 13.52
C ASP A 10 1.43 -10.68 12.14
N VAL A 11 2.24 -9.67 11.78
CA VAL A 11 2.27 -9.14 10.41
C VAL A 11 2.55 -10.24 9.41
N HIS A 12 3.54 -11.10 9.65
CA HIS A 12 3.88 -12.19 8.74
C HIS A 12 2.72 -13.18 8.61
N ARG A 13 2.00 -13.47 9.70
CA ARG A 13 0.82 -14.33 9.66
C ARG A 13 -0.29 -13.70 8.82
N VAL A 14 -0.61 -12.42 9.03
CA VAL A 14 -1.62 -11.70 8.23
C VAL A 14 -1.27 -11.72 6.76
N VAL A 15 -0.03 -11.38 6.40
CA VAL A 15 0.41 -11.34 5.01
C VAL A 15 0.34 -12.72 4.37
N ARG A 16 0.77 -13.77 5.07
CA ARG A 16 0.67 -15.15 4.56
C ARG A 16 -0.79 -15.54 4.31
N ASP A 17 -1.67 -15.30 5.28
CA ASP A 17 -3.07 -15.71 5.17
C ASP A 17 -3.77 -14.98 4.01
N VAL A 18 -3.52 -13.67 3.83
CA VAL A 18 -4.03 -12.90 2.66
C VAL A 18 -3.41 -13.38 1.36
N SER A 19 -2.09 -13.63 1.36
CA SER A 19 -1.40 -14.12 0.19
C SER A 19 -1.95 -15.46 -0.30
N ASP A 20 -2.17 -16.40 0.62
CA ASP A 20 -2.68 -17.74 0.30
C ASP A 20 -4.13 -17.68 -0.17
N ALA A 21 -4.95 -16.77 0.39
CA ALA A 21 -6.37 -16.67 0.08
C ALA A 21 -6.68 -15.92 -1.22
N LEU A 22 -5.93 -14.85 -1.52
CA LEU A 22 -6.26 -13.91 -2.62
C LEU A 22 -5.22 -13.89 -3.74
N TYR A 23 -4.01 -14.37 -3.48
CA TYR A 23 -2.86 -14.15 -4.36
C TYR A 23 -2.03 -15.41 -4.62
N ASP A 24 -2.59 -16.61 -4.42
CA ASP A 24 -1.94 -17.90 -4.65
C ASP A 24 -0.55 -18.05 -4.00
N GLY A 25 -0.35 -17.45 -2.81
CA GLY A 25 0.95 -17.47 -2.12
C GLY A 25 2.02 -16.56 -2.74
N ASN A 26 1.66 -15.68 -3.69
CA ASN A 26 2.62 -14.83 -4.39
C ASN A 26 3.16 -13.66 -3.56
N ILE A 27 2.59 -13.33 -2.40
CA ILE A 27 2.92 -12.13 -1.63
C ILE A 27 3.72 -12.48 -0.37
N THR A 28 4.82 -11.77 -0.17
CA THR A 28 5.66 -11.91 1.01
C THR A 28 6.10 -10.59 1.61
N VAL A 29 6.65 -10.75 2.82
CA VAL A 29 7.25 -9.68 3.58
C VAL A 29 8.76 -9.71 3.41
N ARG A 30 9.35 -8.65 2.87
CA ARG A 30 10.80 -8.44 2.88
C ARG A 30 11.19 -7.52 4.02
N THR A 31 12.19 -7.97 4.77
CA THR A 31 12.78 -7.29 5.92
C THR A 31 11.80 -7.21 7.07
N GLY A 32 12.23 -7.66 8.23
CA GLY A 32 11.43 -7.70 9.44
C GLY A 32 12.29 -7.50 10.65
N GLU A 33 11.99 -6.46 11.41
CA GLU A 33 12.52 -6.28 12.75
C GLU A 33 11.36 -5.94 13.65
N ASP A 34 11.26 -6.66 14.76
CA ASP A 34 10.48 -6.24 15.91
C ASP A 34 11.32 -5.28 16.75
N ARG A 35 10.79 -4.08 16.95
CA ARG A 35 11.34 -3.14 17.92
C ARG A 35 10.30 -2.86 18.97
N THR A 36 10.63 -3.08 20.23
CA THR A 36 9.81 -2.65 21.36
C THR A 36 10.17 -1.20 21.70
N ASN A 37 9.17 -0.33 21.79
CA ASN A 37 9.32 0.99 22.40
C ASN A 37 8.32 1.14 23.56
N SER A 38 8.35 2.29 24.24
CA SER A 38 7.41 2.61 25.32
C SER A 38 5.93 2.56 24.88
N ALA A 39 5.65 2.68 23.59
CA ALA A 39 4.32 2.60 22.98
C ALA A 39 3.94 1.19 22.48
N GLY A 40 4.78 0.18 22.72
CA GLY A 40 4.53 -1.22 22.36
C GLY A 40 5.35 -1.74 21.18
N PRO A 41 4.92 -2.86 20.53
CA PRO A 41 5.65 -3.44 19.41
C PRO A 41 5.56 -2.56 18.17
N ARG A 42 6.66 -2.50 17.43
CA ARG A 42 6.77 -1.85 16.13
C ARG A 42 7.43 -2.78 15.13
N ALA A 43 6.68 -3.19 14.12
CA ALA A 43 7.16 -3.94 12.97
C ALA A 43 7.54 -3.00 11.82
N THR A 44 8.66 -3.29 11.14
CA THR A 44 9.06 -2.61 9.90
C THR A 44 9.18 -3.59 8.77
N PHE A 45 8.50 -3.35 7.64
CA PHE A 45 8.55 -4.25 6.50
C PHE A 45 8.21 -3.63 5.14
N THR A 46 8.42 -4.42 4.09
CA THR A 46 8.01 -4.14 2.70
C THR A 46 7.26 -5.33 2.12
N LEU A 47 6.10 -5.11 1.48
CA LEU A 47 5.43 -6.15 0.71
C LEU A 47 6.09 -6.36 -0.66
N ARG A 48 6.19 -7.62 -1.07
CA ARG A 48 6.74 -8.03 -2.36
C ARG A 48 5.90 -9.13 -2.97
N ALA A 49 5.83 -9.16 -4.29
CA ALA A 49 5.45 -10.37 -5.00
C ALA A 49 6.62 -11.40 -4.99
N HIS A 50 6.42 -12.63 -5.44
CA HIS A 50 7.49 -13.57 -5.77
C HIS A 50 7.70 -13.62 -7.28
N ASP A 51 6.59 -13.77 -7.99
CA ASP A 51 6.45 -13.68 -9.42
C ASP A 51 5.89 -12.30 -9.77
N THR A 52 6.63 -11.54 -10.59
CA THR A 52 6.20 -10.21 -11.06
C THR A 52 5.09 -10.27 -12.11
N THR A 53 4.74 -11.46 -12.58
CA THR A 53 3.60 -11.73 -13.45
C THR A 53 2.44 -12.41 -12.73
N GLY A 54 2.65 -12.80 -11.46
CA GLY A 54 1.62 -13.44 -10.65
C GLY A 54 0.65 -12.45 -9.99
N PRO A 55 -0.44 -12.95 -9.41
CA PRO A 55 -1.44 -12.14 -8.72
C PRO A 55 -0.83 -11.20 -7.67
N GLY A 56 -1.34 -9.97 -7.59
CA GLY A 56 -0.89 -8.98 -6.61
C GLY A 56 0.47 -8.32 -6.89
N ALA A 57 1.12 -8.65 -8.02
CA ALA A 57 2.31 -7.95 -8.46
C ALA A 57 1.99 -6.53 -8.96
N LYS A 58 2.91 -5.58 -8.76
CA LYS A 58 2.79 -4.22 -9.30
C LYS A 58 3.36 -4.12 -10.71
N GLY A 59 2.53 -3.62 -11.62
CA GLY A 59 2.86 -3.34 -13.01
C GLY A 59 3.60 -2.02 -13.21
N SER A 60 4.06 -1.80 -14.44
CA SER A 60 4.64 -0.54 -14.89
C SER A 60 3.62 0.24 -15.72
N SER A 61 3.74 1.56 -15.69
CA SER A 61 3.12 2.45 -16.68
C SER A 61 4.23 3.05 -17.54
N SER A 62 4.04 3.07 -18.85
CA SER A 62 4.98 3.64 -19.81
C SER A 62 4.25 4.22 -21.02
N ALA A 63 4.99 4.93 -21.88
CA ALA A 63 4.47 5.47 -23.15
C ALA A 63 3.81 4.44 -24.06
N PHE A 64 4.17 3.16 -23.90
CA PHE A 64 3.85 2.11 -24.86
C PHE A 64 2.85 1.09 -24.34
N ASP A 65 2.76 0.92 -23.02
CA ASP A 65 1.86 -0.05 -22.36
C ASP A 65 1.74 0.26 -20.86
N LYS A 66 0.63 -0.18 -20.27
CA LYS A 66 0.36 -0.25 -18.82
C LYS A 66 0.10 -1.71 -18.44
N GLY A 67 0.44 -2.11 -17.21
CA GLY A 67 0.04 -3.40 -16.64
C GLY A 67 1.17 -4.25 -16.04
N THR A 68 0.83 -5.46 -15.60
CA THR A 68 1.71 -6.52 -15.05
C THR A 68 2.13 -7.57 -16.08
N GLY A 69 1.60 -7.53 -17.30
CA GLY A 69 1.99 -8.43 -18.40
C GLY A 69 3.44 -8.28 -18.92
N PRO A 70 3.86 -9.09 -19.93
CA PRO A 70 5.24 -9.15 -20.44
C PRO A 70 5.85 -7.81 -20.85
N LYS A 71 5.01 -6.85 -21.24
CA LYS A 71 5.41 -5.50 -21.69
C LYS A 71 5.34 -4.43 -20.59
N GLY A 72 4.63 -4.69 -19.48
CA GLY A 72 4.53 -3.82 -18.30
C GLY A 72 5.33 -4.31 -17.09
N ARG A 73 6.09 -5.41 -17.25
CA ARG A 73 6.86 -6.04 -16.18
C ARG A 73 7.85 -5.09 -15.52
N ARG A 74 7.65 -4.79 -14.23
CA ARG A 74 8.68 -4.11 -13.44
C ARG A 74 9.82 -5.07 -13.13
N ARG A 75 11.06 -4.56 -13.25
CA ARG A 75 12.26 -5.25 -12.72
C ARG A 75 12.23 -5.38 -11.20
N THR A 76 11.49 -4.49 -10.53
CA THR A 76 11.32 -4.48 -9.08
C THR A 76 10.12 -5.29 -8.64
N ILE A 77 10.41 -6.31 -7.85
CA ILE A 77 9.46 -7.20 -7.20
C ILE A 77 8.70 -6.43 -6.10
N SER A 78 7.55 -5.85 -6.45
CA SER A 78 6.75 -4.97 -5.58
C SER A 78 5.29 -5.42 -5.61
N ALA A 79 4.61 -5.37 -4.48
CA ALA A 79 3.18 -5.61 -4.42
C ALA A 79 2.39 -4.41 -4.99
N CYS A 80 1.24 -4.68 -5.58
CA CYS A 80 0.32 -3.67 -6.11
C CYS A 80 -0.46 -2.97 -4.99
N TRP A 81 -1.24 -1.96 -5.37
CA TRP A 81 -2.09 -1.23 -4.42
C TRP A 81 -3.17 -2.12 -3.78
N HIS A 82 -3.84 -2.98 -4.56
CA HIS A 82 -4.86 -3.89 -4.02
C HIS A 82 -4.28 -4.85 -2.97
N THR A 83 -3.10 -5.43 -3.20
CA THR A 83 -2.43 -6.25 -2.19
C THR A 83 -2.11 -5.47 -0.92
N HIS A 84 -1.66 -4.23 -1.06
CA HIS A 84 -1.48 -3.36 0.10
C HIS A 84 -2.81 -3.09 0.81
N TYR A 85 -3.90 -2.87 0.08
CA TYR A 85 -5.23 -2.66 0.65
C TYR A 85 -5.69 -3.91 1.45
N ASP A 86 -5.68 -5.10 0.85
CA ASP A 86 -6.19 -6.31 1.50
C ASP A 86 -5.40 -6.70 2.75
N VAL A 87 -4.07 -6.61 2.67
CA VAL A 87 -3.20 -6.86 3.82
C VAL A 87 -3.53 -5.90 4.96
N LEU A 88 -3.76 -4.62 4.66
CA LEU A 88 -4.08 -3.63 5.67
C LEU A 88 -5.52 -3.76 6.20
N ALA A 89 -6.47 -4.11 5.34
CA ALA A 89 -7.84 -4.41 5.73
C ALA A 89 -7.87 -5.57 6.73
N GLU A 90 -7.21 -6.68 6.41
CA GLU A 90 -7.11 -7.85 7.29
C GLU A 90 -6.34 -7.52 8.58
N LEU A 91 -5.27 -6.72 8.48
CA LEU A 91 -4.52 -6.27 9.65
C LEU A 91 -5.40 -5.45 10.60
N PHE A 92 -6.20 -4.51 10.09
CA PHE A 92 -7.09 -3.70 10.93
C PHE A 92 -8.30 -4.48 11.45
N ALA A 93 -8.77 -5.49 10.71
CA ALA A 93 -9.81 -6.40 11.20
C ALA A 93 -9.34 -7.20 12.43
N ARG A 94 -8.09 -7.67 12.42
CA ARG A 94 -7.50 -8.42 13.55
C ARG A 94 -6.95 -7.53 14.67
N PHE A 95 -6.41 -6.36 14.30
CA PHE A 95 -5.72 -5.43 15.20
C PHE A 95 -6.30 -4.02 15.03
N PRO A 96 -7.50 -3.73 15.54
CA PRO A 96 -8.19 -2.45 15.32
C PRO A 96 -7.46 -1.26 15.96
N ALA A 97 -6.63 -1.50 16.98
CA ALA A 97 -5.79 -0.49 17.62
C ALA A 97 -4.45 -0.23 16.90
N ALA A 98 -4.16 -0.98 15.82
CA ALA A 98 -2.93 -0.79 15.08
C ALA A 98 -2.86 0.60 14.43
N ARG A 99 -1.64 1.07 14.19
CA ARG A 99 -1.38 2.26 13.38
C ARG A 99 -0.34 1.94 12.33
N VAL A 100 -0.64 2.26 11.08
CA VAL A 100 0.21 1.94 9.94
C VAL A 100 0.71 3.22 9.32
N VAL A 101 2.03 3.39 9.23
CA VAL A 101 2.66 4.55 8.61
C VAL A 101 3.39 4.12 7.34
N THR A 102 3.04 4.77 6.23
CA THR A 102 3.64 4.55 4.92
C THR A 102 4.36 5.80 4.43
N LYS A 103 4.89 5.75 3.20
CA LYS A 103 5.41 6.95 2.53
C LYS A 103 4.31 7.83 1.91
N ILE A 104 3.05 7.46 2.06
CA ILE A 104 1.94 8.13 1.36
C ILE A 104 0.97 8.69 2.39
N ALA A 105 0.59 7.85 3.36
CA ALA A 105 -0.31 8.25 4.43
C ALA A 105 -0.08 7.44 5.71
N THR A 106 -0.70 7.92 6.78
CA THR A 106 -0.91 7.20 8.04
C THR A 106 -2.34 6.66 8.08
N TYR A 107 -2.49 5.38 8.42
CA TYR A 107 -3.76 4.69 8.52
C TYR A 107 -4.03 4.20 9.93
N THR A 108 -5.31 4.26 10.32
CA THR A 108 -5.89 3.62 11.50
C THR A 108 -7.18 2.91 11.05
N ALA A 109 -7.67 1.94 11.81
CA ALA A 109 -8.87 1.19 11.42
C ALA A 109 -10.07 2.09 11.02
N PRO A 110 -10.40 3.18 11.75
CA PRO A 110 -11.52 4.06 11.37
C PRO A 110 -11.30 4.88 10.09
N THR A 111 -10.05 5.15 9.72
CA THR A 111 -9.72 6.05 8.59
C THR A 111 -9.19 5.29 7.37
N PHE A 112 -8.96 3.99 7.53
CA PHE A 112 -8.21 3.20 6.56
C PHE A 112 -8.88 3.16 5.19
N ARG A 113 -10.17 2.81 5.12
CA ARG A 113 -10.90 2.64 3.86
C ARG A 113 -10.85 3.91 3.02
N ASP A 114 -11.33 5.03 3.59
CA ASP A 114 -11.44 6.29 2.85
C ASP A 114 -10.07 6.82 2.44
N ARG A 115 -9.07 6.78 3.32
CA ARG A 115 -7.71 7.24 2.99
C ARG A 115 -7.01 6.35 1.97
N ALA A 116 -7.20 5.03 2.04
CA ALA A 116 -6.59 4.13 1.07
C ALA A 116 -7.13 4.41 -0.33
N LEU A 117 -8.45 4.65 -0.45
CA LEU A 117 -9.10 5.03 -1.71
C LEU A 117 -8.63 6.40 -2.19
N GLU A 118 -8.64 7.42 -1.33
CA GLU A 118 -8.16 8.77 -1.67
C GLU A 118 -6.73 8.74 -2.21
N THR A 119 -5.83 8.05 -1.49
CA THR A 119 -4.41 7.98 -1.87
C THR A 119 -4.12 7.06 -3.06
N SER A 120 -5.09 6.25 -3.50
CA SER A 120 -4.95 5.40 -4.69
C SER A 120 -4.83 6.22 -5.98
N TYR A 121 -5.40 7.43 -6.00
CA TYR A 121 -5.41 8.34 -7.15
C TYR A 121 -4.14 9.19 -7.27
N LEU A 122 -3.23 9.14 -6.30
CA LEU A 122 -1.97 9.85 -6.37
C LEU A 122 -1.09 9.32 -7.50
N ASN A 123 -0.32 10.20 -8.13
CA ASN A 123 0.61 9.80 -9.18
C ASN A 123 1.74 8.93 -8.60
N VAL A 124 1.79 7.66 -9.03
CA VAL A 124 2.84 6.68 -8.72
C VAL A 124 3.69 6.31 -9.95
N GLY A 125 3.41 6.97 -11.07
CA GLY A 125 4.17 6.90 -12.33
C GLY A 125 5.33 7.89 -12.35
N SER A 126 5.90 8.12 -13.54
CA SER A 126 6.86 9.21 -13.74
C SER A 126 6.13 10.51 -14.05
N GLU A 127 6.84 11.64 -14.00
CA GLU A 127 6.26 12.92 -14.44
C GLU A 127 5.87 12.92 -15.92
N LEU A 128 6.64 12.21 -16.76
CA LEU A 128 6.37 12.10 -18.20
C LEU A 128 5.23 11.12 -18.53
N PHE A 129 5.01 10.12 -17.68
CA PHE A 129 3.99 9.08 -17.85
C PHE A 129 3.28 8.87 -16.51
N PRO A 130 2.40 9.82 -16.11
CA PRO A 130 1.68 9.73 -14.85
C PRO A 130 0.77 8.51 -14.85
N ALA A 131 0.62 7.90 -13.68
CA ALA A 131 -0.25 6.76 -13.48
C ALA A 131 -0.73 6.72 -12.04
N THR A 132 -1.99 6.35 -11.85
CA THR A 132 -2.55 6.07 -10.52
C THR A 132 -2.11 4.70 -10.03
N ALA A 133 -2.38 4.40 -8.76
CA ALA A 133 -2.05 3.09 -8.22
C ALA A 133 -2.88 1.95 -8.86
N PRO A 134 -4.19 2.13 -9.13
CA PRO A 134 -5.01 1.18 -9.89
C PRO A 134 -4.53 0.95 -11.34
N ASP A 135 -4.05 2.00 -12.04
CA ASP A 135 -3.45 1.87 -13.40
C ASP A 135 -2.27 0.87 -13.46
N CYS A 136 -1.70 0.53 -12.31
CA CYS A 136 -0.54 -0.35 -12.18
C CYS A 136 -0.91 -1.74 -11.61
N CYS A 137 -2.18 -2.13 -11.58
CA CYS A 137 -2.67 -3.46 -11.18
C CYS A 137 -3.38 -4.14 -12.36
N GLU A 138 -3.34 -5.46 -12.42
CA GLU A 138 -4.26 -6.28 -13.24
C GLU A 138 -5.17 -7.13 -12.34
N CYS A 139 -5.41 -6.66 -11.12
CA CYS A 139 -6.11 -7.39 -10.08
C CYS A 139 -7.63 -7.20 -10.30
N ASP A 140 -8.37 -8.30 -10.48
CA ASP A 140 -9.78 -8.32 -10.90
C ASP A 140 -10.79 -8.16 -9.74
N HIS A 141 -10.38 -7.49 -8.67
CA HIS A 141 -11.22 -7.31 -7.49
C HIS A 141 -12.10 -6.06 -7.68
N ALA A 142 -13.35 -6.28 -8.10
CA ALA A 142 -14.34 -5.22 -8.34
C ALA A 142 -14.83 -4.52 -7.06
N ASP A 143 -14.56 -5.11 -5.89
CA ASP A 143 -15.22 -4.77 -4.62
C ASP A 143 -14.78 -3.42 -4.00
N TYR A 144 -13.76 -2.76 -4.58
CA TYR A 144 -13.21 -1.51 -4.01
C TYR A 144 -13.85 -0.24 -4.59
N VAL A 145 -14.65 -0.36 -5.67
CA VAL A 145 -15.09 0.76 -6.52
C VAL A 145 -16.59 0.66 -6.87
N ASP A 146 -17.46 0.37 -5.90
CA ASP A 146 -18.91 0.35 -6.16
C ASP A 146 -19.62 1.70 -5.99
N ASP A 147 -18.95 2.79 -5.58
CA ASP A 147 -19.66 4.03 -5.19
C ASP A 147 -19.02 5.38 -5.56
N PHE A 148 -18.07 5.46 -6.50
CA PHE A 148 -17.39 6.73 -6.79
C PHE A 148 -17.36 7.11 -8.28
N ASP A 149 -18.48 7.65 -8.76
CA ASP A 149 -18.67 8.19 -10.12
C ASP A 149 -17.99 9.56 -10.30
N SER A 150 -16.77 9.72 -9.79
CA SER A 150 -16.00 10.97 -9.87
C SER A 150 -14.58 10.67 -10.34
N ALA A 151 -14.38 10.77 -11.66
CA ALA A 151 -13.06 10.83 -12.24
C ALA A 151 -12.23 11.91 -11.54
N PRO A 152 -10.97 11.64 -11.15
CA PRO A 152 -10.15 12.64 -10.46
C PRO A 152 -9.92 13.85 -11.38
N THR A 153 -10.20 15.04 -10.87
CA THR A 153 -9.79 16.30 -11.51
C THR A 153 -8.27 16.34 -11.63
N GLY A 154 -7.71 16.96 -12.68
CA GLY A 154 -6.27 16.98 -12.97
C GLY A 154 -5.33 17.44 -11.84
N ASP A 155 -5.86 18.03 -10.77
CA ASP A 155 -5.11 18.41 -9.56
C ASP A 155 -4.70 17.21 -8.68
N ALA A 156 -5.38 16.07 -8.76
CA ALA A 156 -5.08 14.86 -7.98
C ALA A 156 -3.82 14.11 -8.47
N MET A 157 -3.32 14.43 -9.67
CA MET A 157 -2.13 13.79 -10.27
C MET A 157 -0.82 14.56 -10.04
N ARG A 158 -0.80 15.52 -9.11
CA ARG A 158 0.45 16.21 -8.74
C ARG A 158 1.50 15.21 -8.22
N PRO A 159 2.79 15.40 -8.52
CA PRO A 159 3.85 14.56 -7.99
C PRO A 159 3.81 14.55 -6.47
N ASN A 160 4.00 13.38 -5.86
CA ASN A 160 4.06 13.20 -4.41
C ASN A 160 5.41 13.74 -3.86
N THR A 161 5.62 15.05 -4.01
CA THR A 161 6.79 15.80 -3.54
C THR A 161 6.49 16.65 -2.32
N ASP A 162 5.32 16.44 -1.68
CA ASP A 162 4.90 17.25 -0.55
C ASP A 162 5.64 16.86 0.73
N VAL A 163 6.93 17.18 0.76
CA VAL A 163 7.80 17.18 1.95
C VAL A 163 7.16 18.02 3.05
N ALA A 164 6.37 19.04 2.71
CA ALA A 164 5.58 19.83 3.64
C ALA A 164 4.48 19.01 4.35
N TYR A 165 3.76 18.12 3.64
CA TYR A 165 2.80 17.20 4.27
C TYR A 165 3.50 16.23 5.22
N PHE A 166 4.65 15.68 4.79
CA PHE A 166 5.44 14.80 5.63
C PHE A 166 5.96 15.47 6.89
N LEU A 167 6.50 16.68 6.79
CA LEU A 167 7.00 17.43 7.93
C LEU A 167 5.86 17.86 8.86
N HIS A 168 4.73 18.31 8.30
CA HIS A 168 3.54 18.67 9.07
C HIS A 168 2.96 17.47 9.83
N GLU A 169 2.90 16.28 9.22
CA GLU A 169 2.41 15.08 9.89
C GLU A 169 3.42 14.53 10.92
N LEU A 170 4.74 14.72 10.68
CA LEU A 170 5.77 14.37 11.65
C LEU A 170 5.74 15.31 12.86
N ASP A 171 5.57 16.61 12.64
CA ASP A 171 5.43 17.63 13.68
C ASP A 171 4.14 17.42 14.49
N ARG A 172 3.02 17.08 13.84
CA ARG A 172 1.77 16.71 14.53
C ARG A 172 1.96 15.49 15.42
N VAL A 173 2.67 14.47 14.96
CA VAL A 173 2.94 13.22 15.70
C VAL A 173 3.95 13.43 16.85
N LEU A 174 4.82 14.44 16.77
CA LEU A 174 5.73 14.82 17.85
C LEU A 174 5.06 15.73 18.89
N ALA A 175 4.02 16.47 18.52
CA ALA A 175 3.28 17.35 19.43
C ALA A 175 2.22 16.62 20.30
N GLU A 176 1.85 15.38 19.95
CA GLU A 176 0.86 14.56 20.68
C GLU A 176 1.50 13.55 21.67
N GLN A 177 2.79 13.71 22.01
CA GLN A 177 3.52 12.96 23.06
C GLN A 177 3.80 13.82 24.29
#